data_AF-A0A4V3GT49-F1
#
_entry.id   AF-A0A4V3GT49-F1
#
_cell.length_a   1.000
_cell.length_b   1.000
_cell.length_c   1.000
_cell.angle_alpha   90.00
_cell.angle_beta   90.00
_cell.angle_gamma   90.00
#
_symmetry.space_group_name_H-M   'P 1'
#
loop_
_entity.id
_entity.type
_entity.pdbx_description
1 polymer ?
#
loop_
_entity_poly.entity_id
_entity_poly.type
_entity_poly.pdbx_seq_one_letter_code
_entity_poly.pdbx_strand_id
1 'polypeptide(L)'
;MSLSLPMPVLAAATALALATPGFSATLTDTAADVLFMGGDITAEATAPVFDGSSFSPLYAGIFGGVSGIWDPAFVLTVLTEDGAEALYGEADSYSFDGVDDLSFVFTATGSAADLFGGTVLAELHFDAPIPDPFGATADIYATARLTLSAQTAPAPVPLPATLPMLLAALALPGVALRRRAA
;
A
#
# COMPACT_ATOMS: atom_id res chain seq x y z
N MET A 1 -16.15 25.14 -33.43
CA MET A 1 -16.30 23.75 -33.89
C MET A 1 -16.22 22.86 -32.67
N SER A 2 -17.37 22.35 -32.21
CA SER A 2 -17.48 21.51 -31.01
C SER A 2 -17.05 20.08 -31.36
N LEU A 3 -15.94 19.62 -30.79
CA LEU A 3 -15.55 18.21 -30.83
C LEU A 3 -16.45 17.42 -29.88
N SER A 4 -17.54 16.88 -30.40
CA SER A 4 -18.32 15.86 -29.70
C SER A 4 -17.51 14.57 -29.69
N LEU A 5 -16.99 14.19 -28.52
CA LEU A 5 -16.46 12.84 -28.31
C LEU A 5 -17.59 11.84 -28.59
N PRO A 6 -17.36 10.78 -29.38
CA PRO A 6 -18.37 9.77 -29.60
C PRO A 6 -18.68 9.08 -28.26
N MET A 7 -19.96 9.06 -27.87
CA MET A 7 -20.49 8.51 -26.61
C MET A 7 -20.04 7.08 -26.22
N PRO A 8 -19.63 6.13 -27.10
CA PRO A 8 -19.27 4.79 -26.62
C PRO A 8 -17.91 4.71 -25.91
N VAL A 9 -17.00 5.68 -26.14
CA VAL A 9 -15.67 5.66 -25.51
C VAL A 9 -15.74 6.03 -24.03
N LEU A 10 -16.62 6.98 -23.69
CA LEU A 10 -16.87 7.36 -22.29
C LEU A 10 -17.55 6.23 -21.52
N ALA A 11 -18.48 5.51 -22.15
CA ALA A 11 -19.18 4.39 -21.51
C ALA A 11 -18.25 3.21 -21.16
N ALA A 12 -17.28 2.88 -22.04
CA ALA A 12 -16.34 1.78 -21.79
C ALA A 12 -15.31 2.12 -20.68
N ALA A 13 -14.83 3.36 -20.64
CA ALA A 13 -13.92 3.83 -19.58
C ALA A 13 -14.63 3.89 -18.21
N THR A 14 -15.89 4.30 -18.19
CA THR A 14 -16.70 4.32 -16.96
C THR A 14 -17.00 2.90 -16.48
N ALA A 15 -17.33 1.97 -17.38
CA ALA A 15 -17.60 0.58 -17.04
C ALA A 15 -16.37 -0.21 -16.56
N LEU A 16 -15.17 0.11 -17.06
CA LEU A 16 -13.93 -0.53 -16.60
C LEU A 16 -13.49 -0.01 -15.22
N ALA A 17 -13.73 1.28 -14.92
CA ALA A 17 -13.52 1.86 -13.60
C ALA A 17 -14.52 1.34 -12.53
N LEU A 18 -15.71 0.91 -12.96
CA LEU A 18 -16.72 0.25 -12.12
C LEU A 18 -16.42 -1.24 -11.86
N ALA A 19 -15.46 -1.84 -12.57
CA ALA A 19 -15.19 -3.27 -12.54
C ALA A 19 -13.86 -3.65 -11.87
N THR A 20 -13.03 -2.69 -11.48
CA THR A 20 -11.92 -2.96 -10.56
C THR A 20 -12.49 -3.32 -9.20
N PRO A 21 -12.27 -4.54 -8.69
CA PRO A 21 -12.59 -4.84 -7.30
C PRO A 21 -11.82 -3.86 -6.44
N GLY A 22 -12.51 -2.93 -5.79
CA GLY A 22 -11.92 -2.18 -4.70
C GLY A 22 -11.63 -3.19 -3.60
N PHE A 23 -10.36 -3.44 -3.32
CA PHE A 23 -9.98 -4.06 -2.07
C PHE A 23 -10.39 -3.08 -0.97
N SER A 24 -11.53 -3.34 -0.34
CA SER A 24 -12.09 -2.48 0.71
C SER A 24 -11.81 -3.03 2.10
N ALA A 25 -10.89 -4.00 2.22
CA ALA A 25 -10.55 -4.65 3.47
C ALA A 25 -9.78 -3.68 4.37
N THR A 26 -10.33 -3.45 5.56
CA THR A 26 -9.72 -2.60 6.59
C THR A 26 -9.71 -3.33 7.92
N LEU A 27 -8.54 -3.37 8.56
CA LEU A 27 -8.37 -3.78 9.95
C LEU A 27 -8.07 -2.53 10.77
N THR A 28 -8.69 -2.36 11.93
CA THR A 28 -8.48 -1.19 12.79
C THR A 28 -8.40 -1.60 14.25
N ASP A 29 -7.44 -1.02 14.97
CA ASP A 29 -7.43 -0.96 16.44
C ASP A 29 -7.36 0.52 16.84
N THR A 30 -8.19 0.94 17.78
CA THR A 30 -8.22 2.32 18.27
C THR A 30 -7.21 2.58 19.39
N ALA A 31 -6.59 1.55 19.94
CA ALA A 31 -5.70 1.65 21.09
C ALA A 31 -4.57 0.60 21.03
N ALA A 32 -3.83 0.59 19.91
CA ALA A 32 -2.62 -0.22 19.81
C ALA A 32 -1.53 0.35 20.73
N ASP A 33 -0.87 -0.52 21.48
CA ASP A 33 0.26 -0.16 22.33
C ASP A 33 1.51 -0.03 21.45
N VAL A 34 2.23 1.09 21.57
CA VAL A 34 3.41 1.37 20.75
C VAL A 34 4.60 1.72 21.63
N LEU A 35 5.69 1.01 21.40
CA LEU A 35 6.98 1.20 22.04
C LEU A 35 8.04 1.45 20.99
N PHE A 36 8.72 2.59 21.09
CA PHE A 36 9.98 2.84 20.40
C PHE A 36 11.12 2.74 21.40
N MET A 37 12.16 1.99 21.07
CA MET A 37 13.34 1.85 21.92
C MET A 37 14.60 1.79 21.08
N GLY A 38 15.50 2.76 21.26
CA GLY A 38 16.82 2.73 20.64
C GLY A 38 16.84 2.66 19.10
N GLY A 39 15.76 3.05 18.43
CA GLY A 39 15.59 2.97 16.96
C GLY A 39 14.77 1.76 16.47
N ASP A 40 14.29 0.92 17.39
CA ASP A 40 13.37 -0.18 17.14
C ASP A 40 11.92 0.22 17.48
N ILE A 41 10.95 -0.48 16.89
CA ILE A 41 9.51 -0.36 17.17
C ILE A 41 8.92 -1.71 17.57
N THR A 42 7.97 -1.67 18.49
CA THR A 42 6.98 -2.71 18.75
C THR A 42 5.61 -2.04 18.85
N ALA A 43 4.73 -2.31 17.90
CA ALA A 43 3.35 -1.84 17.93
C ALA A 43 2.42 -3.07 17.97
N GLU A 44 1.55 -3.15 18.97
CA GLU A 44 0.71 -4.31 19.23
C GLU A 44 -0.75 -3.89 19.34
N ALA A 45 -1.59 -4.48 18.50
CA ALA A 45 -3.04 -4.35 18.52
C ALA A 45 -3.66 -5.65 19.03
N THR A 46 -4.49 -5.55 20.06
CA THR A 46 -5.15 -6.70 20.68
C THR A 46 -6.64 -6.67 20.39
N ALA A 47 -7.14 -7.76 19.80
CA ALA A 47 -8.49 -7.84 19.26
C ALA A 47 -8.86 -6.69 18.28
N PRO A 48 -8.03 -6.43 17.25
CA PRO A 48 -8.39 -5.46 16.22
C PRO A 48 -9.68 -5.88 15.50
N VAL A 49 -10.37 -4.90 14.91
CA VAL A 49 -11.63 -5.13 14.19
C VAL A 49 -11.38 -5.12 12.70
N PHE A 50 -11.82 -6.17 12.02
CA PHE A 50 -11.86 -6.21 10.56
C PHE A 50 -13.26 -5.85 10.05
N ASP A 51 -13.34 -5.07 8.98
CA ASP A 51 -14.61 -4.61 8.40
C ASP A 51 -15.37 -5.69 7.61
N GLY A 52 -14.67 -6.71 7.13
CA GLY A 52 -15.25 -7.88 6.45
C GLY A 52 -15.71 -8.98 7.40
N SER A 53 -16.62 -9.83 6.94
CA SER A 53 -17.15 -10.96 7.74
C SER A 53 -16.35 -12.25 7.62
N SER A 54 -15.30 -12.29 6.78
CA SER A 54 -14.56 -13.52 6.43
C SER A 54 -13.30 -13.73 7.26
N PHE A 55 -12.94 -12.79 8.13
CA PHE A 55 -11.67 -12.76 8.84
C PHE A 55 -11.87 -12.16 10.24
N SER A 56 -11.45 -12.89 11.28
CA SER A 56 -11.51 -12.47 12.69
C SER A 56 -10.09 -12.44 13.25
N PRO A 57 -9.41 -11.28 13.24
CA PRO A 57 -8.07 -11.15 13.77
C PRO A 57 -8.11 -11.09 15.30
N LEU A 58 -7.24 -11.85 15.95
CA LEU A 58 -7.01 -11.79 17.41
C LEU A 58 -5.94 -10.76 17.76
N TYR A 59 -4.97 -10.59 16.88
CA TYR A 59 -3.78 -9.81 17.15
C TYR A 59 -3.19 -9.28 15.83
N ALA A 60 -2.69 -8.05 15.85
CA ALA A 60 -1.84 -7.51 14.79
C ALA A 60 -0.61 -6.84 15.41
N GLY A 61 0.57 -7.09 14.85
CA GLY A 61 1.84 -6.59 15.38
C GLY A 61 2.75 -6.06 14.29
N ILE A 62 3.41 -4.93 14.56
CA ILE A 62 4.49 -4.37 13.73
C ILE A 62 5.76 -4.33 14.57
N PHE A 63 6.82 -4.92 14.04
CA PHE A 63 8.11 -5.06 14.71
C PHE A 63 9.23 -4.69 13.77
N GLY A 64 10.35 -4.22 14.31
CA GLY A 64 11.56 -3.97 13.52
C GLY A 64 12.29 -2.74 13.98
N GLY A 65 13.09 -2.15 13.11
CA GLY A 65 13.84 -0.95 13.46
C GLY A 65 14.72 -0.44 12.34
N VAL A 66 15.29 0.73 12.58
CA VAL A 66 16.26 1.39 11.67
C VAL A 66 17.70 1.24 12.15
N SER A 67 17.90 0.68 13.34
CA SER A 67 19.19 0.55 14.02
C SER A 67 19.56 -0.91 14.23
N GLY A 68 20.78 -1.32 13.88
CA GLY A 68 21.30 -2.65 14.23
C GLY A 68 22.07 -3.35 13.11
N ILE A 69 22.07 -4.68 13.16
CA ILE A 69 22.67 -5.58 12.14
C ILE A 69 21.76 -5.71 10.90
N TRP A 70 20.49 -5.35 11.06
CA TRP A 70 19.49 -5.36 10.00
C TRP A 70 19.50 -3.97 9.33
N ASP A 71 19.61 -3.93 7.99
CA ASP A 71 19.15 -2.80 7.17
C ASP A 71 17.68 -2.51 7.55
N PRO A 72 17.14 -1.27 7.46
CA PRO A 72 15.84 -0.98 8.04
C PRO A 72 14.80 -1.99 7.56
N ALA A 73 14.31 -2.78 8.49
CA ALA A 73 13.48 -3.94 8.22
C ALA A 73 12.37 -3.96 9.25
N PHE A 74 11.14 -3.89 8.76
CA PHE A 74 9.95 -4.00 9.57
C PHE A 74 9.13 -5.18 9.09
N VAL A 75 8.49 -5.84 10.03
CA VAL A 75 7.66 -7.01 9.82
C VAL A 75 6.28 -6.74 10.39
N LEU A 76 5.27 -7.10 9.61
CA LEU A 76 3.87 -7.14 10.03
C LEU A 76 3.47 -8.60 10.24
N THR A 77 2.80 -8.89 11.34
CA THR A 77 2.12 -10.18 11.55
C THR A 77 0.69 -9.95 12.02
N VAL A 78 -0.25 -10.75 11.52
CA VAL A 78 -1.64 -10.76 11.99
C VAL A 78 -2.07 -12.19 12.25
N LEU A 79 -2.58 -12.44 13.45
CA LEU A 79 -2.98 -13.77 13.91
C LEU A 79 -4.51 -13.86 14.01
N THR A 80 -5.05 -15.05 13.72
CA THR A 80 -6.46 -15.38 13.95
C THR A 80 -6.69 -15.92 15.37
N GLU A 81 -7.95 -16.04 15.78
CA GLU A 81 -8.35 -16.54 17.11
C GLU A 81 -7.83 -17.94 17.45
N ASP A 82 -7.57 -18.78 16.45
CA ASP A 82 -6.97 -20.10 16.60
C ASP A 82 -5.43 -20.06 16.70
N GLY A 83 -4.84 -18.87 16.67
CA GLY A 83 -3.39 -18.64 16.77
C GLY A 83 -2.62 -18.87 15.48
N ALA A 84 -3.32 -19.09 14.35
CA ALA A 84 -2.67 -19.20 13.04
C ALA A 84 -2.24 -17.81 12.53
N GLU A 85 -1.10 -17.75 11.84
CA GLU A 85 -0.68 -16.55 11.12
C GLU A 85 -1.49 -16.42 9.83
N ALA A 86 -2.31 -15.38 9.78
CA ALA A 86 -3.15 -15.08 8.61
C ALA A 86 -2.48 -14.10 7.66
N LEU A 87 -1.62 -13.22 8.17
CA LEU A 87 -0.89 -12.24 7.40
C LEU A 87 0.54 -12.13 7.94
N TYR A 88 1.51 -12.20 7.03
CA TYR A 88 2.90 -11.87 7.29
C TYR A 88 3.37 -10.90 6.21
N GLY A 89 4.00 -9.80 6.59
CA GLY A 89 4.48 -8.81 5.64
C GLY A 89 5.88 -8.30 5.96
N GLU A 90 6.65 -8.03 4.92
CA GLU A 90 7.95 -7.36 5.02
C GLU A 90 7.83 -5.96 4.44
N ALA A 91 8.34 -4.97 5.15
CA ALA A 91 8.19 -3.58 4.75
C ALA A 91 9.06 -3.26 3.54
N ASP A 92 8.42 -2.76 2.50
CA ASP A 92 9.08 -2.15 1.33
C ASP A 92 9.54 -0.73 1.64
N SER A 93 8.77 -0.02 2.48
CA SER A 93 9.07 1.35 2.88
C SER A 93 8.32 1.74 4.16
N TYR A 94 8.78 2.83 4.78
CA TYR A 94 8.10 3.51 5.88
C TYR A 94 8.23 5.02 5.72
N SER A 95 7.32 5.79 6.31
CA SER A 95 7.44 7.24 6.40
C SER A 95 6.79 7.79 7.66
N PHE A 96 7.46 8.76 8.28
CA PHE A 96 6.92 9.56 9.39
C PHE A 96 6.65 10.97 8.87
N ASP A 97 5.48 11.50 9.16
CA ASP A 97 5.05 12.82 8.68
C ASP A 97 5.74 13.99 9.42
N GLY A 98 6.41 13.70 10.54
CA GLY A 98 7.10 14.67 11.39
C GLY A 98 6.26 15.17 12.56
N VAL A 99 5.04 14.64 12.76
CA VAL A 99 4.09 15.07 13.78
C VAL A 99 3.54 13.87 14.54
N ASP A 100 2.62 13.12 13.96
CA ASP A 100 1.80 12.11 14.64
C ASP A 100 1.34 10.95 13.75
N ASP A 101 1.81 10.86 12.51
CA ASP A 101 1.47 9.78 11.58
C ASP A 101 2.71 9.01 11.14
N LEU A 102 2.74 7.71 11.46
CA LEU A 102 3.75 6.76 11.01
C LEU A 102 3.11 5.71 10.09
N SER A 103 3.60 5.63 8.87
CA SER A 103 3.08 4.71 7.85
C SER A 103 4.13 3.71 7.40
N PHE A 104 3.68 2.50 7.06
CA PHE A 104 4.49 1.42 6.51
C PHE A 104 3.76 0.81 5.31
N VAL A 105 4.52 0.43 4.29
CA VAL A 105 4.02 -0.34 3.16
C VAL A 105 4.66 -1.72 3.23
N PHE A 106 3.84 -2.75 3.35
CA PHE A 106 4.28 -4.15 3.42
C PHE A 106 3.86 -4.93 2.19
N THR A 107 4.80 -5.68 1.61
CA THR A 107 4.45 -6.79 0.73
C THR A 107 4.03 -7.97 1.61
N ALA A 108 2.77 -8.40 1.48
CA ALA A 108 2.15 -9.34 2.40
C ALA A 108 1.89 -10.72 1.77
N THR A 109 2.01 -11.74 2.60
CA THR A 109 1.75 -13.15 2.31
C THR A 109 0.85 -13.74 3.41
N GLY A 110 0.35 -14.95 3.20
CA GLY A 110 -0.56 -15.61 4.14
C GLY A 110 -1.98 -15.77 3.60
N SER A 111 -2.85 -16.39 4.39
CA SER A 111 -4.22 -16.72 3.99
C SER A 111 -5.13 -15.50 3.81
N ALA A 112 -4.81 -14.39 4.47
CA ALA A 112 -5.54 -13.12 4.39
C ALA A 112 -4.92 -12.11 3.42
N ALA A 113 -3.75 -12.39 2.81
CA ALA A 113 -3.04 -11.43 1.96
C ALA A 113 -3.87 -10.97 0.75
N ASP A 114 -4.62 -11.90 0.15
CA ASP A 114 -5.50 -11.60 -0.98
C ASP A 114 -6.65 -10.64 -0.62
N LEU A 115 -7.05 -10.58 0.65
CA LEU A 115 -8.06 -9.62 1.12
C LEU A 115 -7.56 -8.17 1.01
N PHE A 116 -6.24 -7.98 1.19
CA PHE A 116 -5.57 -6.68 1.11
C PHE A 116 -4.94 -6.42 -0.29
N GLY A 117 -5.12 -7.33 -1.25
CA GLY A 117 -4.54 -7.19 -2.59
C GLY A 117 -3.04 -7.43 -2.66
N GLY A 118 -2.45 -8.13 -1.68
CA GLY A 118 -1.03 -8.50 -1.62
C GLY A 118 -0.08 -7.41 -1.10
N THR A 119 -0.55 -6.16 -0.99
CA THR A 119 0.20 -5.05 -0.41
C THR A 119 -0.64 -4.33 0.64
N VAL A 120 -0.07 -4.18 1.83
CA VAL A 120 -0.77 -3.65 3.01
C VAL A 120 -0.15 -2.31 3.39
N LEU A 121 -0.98 -1.28 3.45
CA LEU A 121 -0.63 -0.01 4.09
C LEU A 121 -1.00 -0.12 5.56
N ALA A 122 -0.01 0.00 6.44
CA ALA A 122 -0.22 0.13 7.88
C ALA A 122 0.02 1.57 8.31
N GLU A 123 -0.91 2.13 9.08
CA GLU A 123 -0.84 3.50 9.61
C GLU A 123 -1.03 3.46 11.12
N LEU A 124 -0.10 4.08 11.83
CA LEU A 124 -0.18 4.36 13.27
C LEU A 124 -0.40 5.86 13.42
N HIS A 125 -1.60 6.23 13.85
CA HIS A 125 -1.97 7.62 14.16
C HIS A 125 -1.94 7.83 15.67
N PHE A 126 -1.06 8.71 16.14
CA PHE A 126 -0.93 9.03 17.56
C PHE A 126 -1.88 10.19 17.93
N ASP A 127 -2.54 10.10 19.09
CA ASP A 127 -3.47 11.16 19.54
C ASP A 127 -2.78 12.50 19.88
N ALA A 128 -1.45 12.50 19.94
CA ALA A 128 -0.63 13.67 20.21
C ALA A 128 0.69 13.59 19.41
N PRO A 129 1.28 14.74 19.05
CA PRO A 129 2.57 14.77 18.38
C PRO A 129 3.66 14.03 19.16
N ILE A 130 4.41 13.19 18.45
CA ILE A 130 5.56 12.47 18.98
C ILE A 130 6.84 13.04 18.37
N PRO A 131 7.98 13.01 19.09
CA PRO A 131 9.27 13.29 18.48
C PRO A 131 9.60 12.22 17.42
N ASP A 132 10.62 12.47 16.58
CA ASP A 132 11.09 11.52 15.57
C ASP A 132 11.26 10.11 16.19
N PRO A 133 10.40 9.13 15.80
CA PRO A 133 10.32 7.83 16.47
C PRO A 133 11.59 6.98 16.32
N PHE A 134 12.44 7.33 15.34
CA PHE A 134 13.65 6.58 15.02
C PHE A 134 14.93 7.40 15.24
N GLY A 135 14.82 8.56 15.91
CA GLY A 135 15.94 9.41 16.28
C GLY A 135 16.80 8.83 17.42
N ALA A 136 18.02 9.38 17.58
CA ALA A 136 19.07 8.86 18.46
C ALA A 136 18.77 8.77 19.97
N THR A 137 17.59 9.20 20.43
CA THR A 137 17.17 9.18 21.84
C THR A 137 15.69 8.84 22.04
N ALA A 138 15.03 8.22 21.06
CA ALA A 138 13.59 7.97 21.11
C ALA A 138 13.27 6.68 21.89
N ASP A 139 13.20 6.79 23.21
CA ASP A 139 12.43 5.86 24.04
C ASP A 139 11.04 6.45 24.24
N ILE A 140 10.05 5.94 23.50
CA ILE A 140 8.68 6.47 23.49
C ILE A 140 7.73 5.34 23.83
N TYR A 141 6.85 5.58 24.79
CA TYR A 141 5.72 4.72 25.13
C TYR A 141 4.45 5.50 24.82
N ALA A 142 3.67 5.02 23.87
CA ALA A 142 2.47 5.69 23.40
C ALA A 142 1.37 4.69 23.06
N THR A 143 0.17 5.21 22.88
CA THR A 143 -0.95 4.49 22.29
C THR A 143 -1.26 5.14 20.96
N ALA A 144 -1.56 4.34 19.94
CA ALA A 144 -1.90 4.81 18.61
C ALA A 144 -3.12 4.08 18.08
N ARG A 145 -3.85 4.73 17.17
CA ARG A 145 -4.81 4.04 16.32
C ARG A 145 -4.05 3.35 15.18
N LEU A 146 -4.10 2.02 15.15
CA LEU A 146 -3.58 1.22 14.05
C LEU A 146 -4.66 1.02 12.98
N THR A 147 -4.33 1.27 11.72
CA THR A 147 -5.16 0.91 10.57
C THR A 147 -4.33 0.10 9.57
N LEU A 148 -4.81 -1.07 9.16
CA LEU A 148 -4.28 -1.80 8.01
C LEU A 148 -5.29 -1.72 6.88
N SER A 149 -4.86 -1.30 5.70
CA SER A 149 -5.71 -1.21 4.52
C SER A 149 -5.01 -1.77 3.29
N ALA A 150 -5.80 -2.15 2.30
CA ALA A 150 -5.28 -2.52 1.00
C ALA A 150 -4.64 -1.30 0.33
N GLN A 151 -3.38 -1.40 -0.09
CA GLN A 151 -2.81 -0.35 -0.91
C GLN A 151 -3.42 -0.48 -2.31
N THR A 152 -4.31 0.46 -2.67
CA THR A 152 -4.91 0.44 -4.00
C THR A 152 -3.80 0.69 -5.02
N ALA A 153 -3.49 -0.29 -5.87
CA ALA A 153 -2.61 -0.06 -7.01
C ALA A 153 -3.16 1.15 -7.80
N PRO A 154 -2.33 2.13 -8.20
CA PRO A 154 -2.80 3.23 -9.03
C PRO A 154 -3.47 2.61 -10.25
N ALA A 155 -4.73 2.98 -10.50
CA ALA A 155 -5.49 2.46 -11.62
C ALA A 155 -4.59 2.53 -12.88
N PRO A 156 -4.43 1.43 -13.65
CA PRO A 156 -3.59 1.47 -14.83
C PRO A 156 -4.09 2.60 -15.71
N VAL A 157 -3.29 3.66 -15.82
CA VAL A 157 -3.65 4.83 -16.64
C VAL A 157 -3.87 4.28 -18.04
N PRO A 158 -5.10 4.31 -18.58
CA PRO A 158 -5.33 3.83 -19.92
C PRO A 158 -4.50 4.71 -20.84
N LEU A 159 -3.43 4.15 -21.40
CA LEU A 159 -2.64 4.82 -22.42
C LEU A 159 -3.63 5.26 -23.50
N PRO A 160 -3.69 6.55 -23.88
CA PRO A 160 -4.58 6.98 -24.92
C PRO A 160 -4.34 6.10 -26.15
N ALA A 161 -5.41 5.57 -26.75
CA ALA A 161 -5.34 4.62 -27.87
C ALA A 161 -4.52 5.11 -29.08
N THR A 162 -4.11 6.38 -29.06
CA THR A 162 -3.22 7.02 -30.03
C THR A 162 -1.74 6.74 -29.82
N LEU A 163 -1.29 6.28 -28.65
CA LEU A 163 0.12 5.98 -28.37
C LEU A 163 0.69 4.81 -29.19
N PRO A 164 0.02 3.65 -29.33
CA PRO A 164 0.50 2.60 -30.23
C PRO A 164 0.46 3.03 -31.70
N MET A 165 -0.43 3.95 -32.08
CA MET A 165 -0.46 4.51 -33.44
C MET A 165 0.63 5.56 -33.69
N LEU A 166 1.03 6.34 -32.68
CA LEU A 166 2.14 7.29 -32.79
C LEU A 166 3.49 6.55 -32.90
N LEU A 167 3.66 5.45 -32.16
CA LEU A 167 4.82 4.56 -32.26
C LEU A 167 4.89 3.84 -33.61
N ALA A 168 3.75 3.41 -34.17
CA ALA A 168 3.70 2.84 -35.52
C ALA A 168 3.96 3.90 -36.62
N ALA A 169 3.54 5.15 -36.41
CA ALA A 169 3.76 6.25 -37.35
C ALA A 169 5.20 6.78 -37.36
N LEU A 170 5.93 6.72 -36.23
CA LEU A 170 7.36 7.07 -36.17
C LEU A 170 8.29 5.97 -36.69
N ALA A 171 7.82 4.73 -36.85
CA ALA A 171 8.63 3.60 -37.33
C ALA A 171 8.82 3.53 -38.86
N LEU A 172 8.27 4.48 -39.62
CA LEU A 172 8.43 4.56 -41.08
C LEU A 172 8.90 5.96 -41.48
N PRO A 173 10.22 6.14 -41.69
CA PRO A 173 10.67 6.27 -43.08
C PRO A 173 12.06 5.66 -43.30
N GLY A 174 12.12 4.45 -43.88
CA GLY A 174 13.41 3.83 -44.24
C GLY A 174 13.46 3.09 -45.57
N VAL A 175 12.33 2.77 -46.22
CA VAL A 175 12.33 1.82 -47.35
C VAL A 175 11.87 2.41 -48.69
N ALA A 176 11.45 3.67 -48.75
CA ALA A 176 10.89 4.27 -49.98
C ALA A 176 11.79 5.28 -50.73
N LEU A 177 13.12 5.22 -50.57
CA LEU A 177 14.08 6.00 -51.38
C LEU A 177 15.17 5.12 -52.02
N ARG A 178 14.82 3.91 -52.45
CA ARG A 178 15.58 3.17 -53.47
C ARG A 178 14.69 2.94 -54.70
N ARG A 179 14.58 3.97 -55.54
CA ARG A 179 14.39 3.88 -57.01
C ARG A 179 14.13 5.27 -57.60
N ARG A 180 15.23 5.98 -57.92
CA ARG A 180 15.45 6.73 -59.19
C ARG A 180 16.61 7.72 -59.04
N ALA A 181 17.80 7.25 -59.39
CA ALA A 181 18.83 7.97 -60.13
C ALA A 181 19.42 6.88 -61.04
N ALA A 182 19.09 6.89 -62.33
CA ALA A 182 19.94 7.41 -63.40
C ALA A 182 21.27 6.66 -63.46
#